data_AF-A0A7X7X981-F1
#
_entry.id   AF-A0A7X7X981-F1
#
_cell.length_a   1.000
_cell.length_b   1.000
_cell.length_c   1.000
_cell.angle_alpha   90.00
_cell.angle_beta   90.00
_cell.angle_gamma   90.00
#
_symmetry.space_group_name_H-M   'P 1'
#
loop_
_entity.id
_entity.type
_entity.pdbx_description
1 polymer ?
#
loop_
_entity_poly.entity_id
_entity_poly.type
_entity_poly.pdbx_seq_one_letter_code
_entity_poly.pdbx_strand_id
1 'polypeptide(L)'
;MQQKDTDPISEFEEIIENLYGLYLDSTVGLVKLVEFLNNVRTTMIQKLEKSDPKIDNPEYLDNQLFIYGEGNPNTSEALKLHECTQEEFYKRNSENGRNHIYMGNLTLISIYHYWESFYRGKIAEFKKIRKEDLQLSIMGDLGKLRRSIVHHRGIALKDVEKCE
;
A
#
# COMPACT_ATOMS: atom_id res chain seq x y z
N MET A 1 5.56 -39.95 8.65
CA MET A 1 6.12 -38.80 7.91
C MET A 1 6.84 -37.93 8.92
N GLN A 2 8.17 -37.88 8.87
CA GLN A 2 8.91 -36.91 9.67
C GLN A 2 8.65 -35.53 9.09
N GLN A 3 8.16 -34.62 9.93
CA GLN A 3 8.08 -33.20 9.62
C GLN A 3 9.52 -32.75 9.41
N LYS A 4 9.86 -32.34 8.19
CA LYS A 4 11.17 -31.80 7.88
C LYS A 4 11.20 -30.45 8.58
N ASP A 5 11.96 -30.32 9.66
CA ASP A 5 12.15 -29.04 10.35
C ASP A 5 12.63 -28.03 9.29
N THR A 6 11.73 -27.15 8.86
CA THR A 6 12.04 -26.09 7.92
C THR A 6 12.84 -25.02 8.65
N ASP A 7 13.90 -24.53 8.00
CA ASP A 7 14.74 -23.47 8.55
C ASP A 7 13.90 -22.20 8.75
N PRO A 8 13.67 -21.74 10.00
CA PRO A 8 12.83 -20.58 10.26
C PRO A 8 13.42 -19.28 9.70
N ILE A 9 14.70 -19.27 9.33
CA ILE A 9 15.33 -18.16 8.63
C ILE A 9 14.80 -18.10 7.19
N SER A 10 14.89 -19.22 6.46
CA SER A 10 14.39 -19.30 5.08
C SER A 10 12.89 -19.05 4.98
N GLU A 11 12.09 -19.54 5.95
CA GLU A 11 10.66 -19.20 6.01
C GLU A 11 10.44 -17.69 6.18
N PHE A 12 11.22 -17.02 7.03
CA PHE A 12 11.09 -15.58 7.24
C PHE A 12 11.53 -14.77 6.02
N GLU A 13 12.60 -15.21 5.35
CA GLU A 13 13.04 -14.61 4.07
C GLU A 13 11.95 -14.72 3.01
N GLU A 14 11.28 -15.87 2.89
CA GLU A 14 10.16 -16.05 1.96
C GLU A 14 8.99 -15.11 2.29
N ILE A 15 8.69 -14.88 3.57
CA ILE A 15 7.68 -13.88 3.98
C ILE A 15 8.09 -12.47 3.57
N ILE A 16 9.35 -12.08 3.75
CA ILE A 16 9.85 -10.77 3.31
C ILE A 16 9.69 -10.61 1.80
N GLU A 17 10.13 -11.60 1.03
CA GLU A 17 10.03 -11.58 -0.44
C GLU A 17 8.58 -11.46 -0.90
N ASN A 18 7.65 -12.21 -0.29
CA ASN A 18 6.23 -12.11 -0.62
C ASN A 18 5.64 -10.73 -0.27
N LEU A 19 6.01 -10.16 0.87
CA LEU A 19 5.56 -8.80 1.26
C LEU A 19 6.13 -7.73 0.35
N TYR A 20 7.37 -7.89 -0.10
CA TYR A 20 8.01 -6.99 -1.06
C TYR A 20 7.37 -7.10 -2.44
N GLY A 21 7.11 -8.32 -2.92
CA GLY A 21 6.36 -8.58 -4.15
C GLY A 21 4.98 -7.91 -4.12
N LEU A 22 4.22 -8.10 -3.04
CA LEU A 22 2.92 -7.45 -2.85
C LEU A 22 3.03 -5.90 -2.90
N TYR A 23 4.07 -5.33 -2.30
CA TYR A 23 4.31 -3.89 -2.39
C TYR A 23 4.54 -3.44 -3.84
N LEU A 24 5.41 -4.14 -4.58
CA LEU A 24 5.69 -3.81 -5.98
C LEU A 24 4.43 -3.93 -6.85
N ASP A 25 3.72 -5.04 -6.76
CA ASP A 25 2.50 -5.29 -7.53
C ASP A 25 1.44 -4.22 -7.23
N SER A 26 1.28 -3.88 -5.95
CA SER A 26 0.32 -2.86 -5.52
C SER A 26 0.70 -1.48 -6.06
N THR A 27 1.95 -1.05 -5.93
CA THR A 27 2.38 0.28 -6.37
C THR A 27 2.33 0.43 -7.88
N VAL A 28 2.70 -0.60 -8.65
CA VAL A 28 2.48 -0.65 -10.10
C VAL A 28 0.99 -0.59 -10.44
N GLY A 29 0.15 -1.34 -9.71
CA GLY A 29 -1.30 -1.31 -9.86
C GLY A 29 -1.89 0.10 -9.65
N LEU A 30 -1.43 0.83 -8.65
CA LEU A 30 -1.85 2.22 -8.38
C LEU A 30 -1.51 3.15 -9.57
N VAL A 31 -0.33 3.02 -10.16
CA VAL A 31 0.04 3.77 -11.38
C VAL A 31 -0.90 3.44 -12.53
N LYS A 32 -1.25 2.16 -12.72
CA LYS A 32 -2.20 1.74 -13.76
C LYS A 32 -3.62 2.28 -13.54
N LEU A 33 -4.05 2.48 -12.30
CA LEU A 33 -5.33 3.15 -12.02
C LEU A 33 -5.31 4.62 -12.46
N VAL A 34 -4.19 5.31 -12.29
CA VAL A 34 -4.02 6.69 -12.76
C VAL A 34 -4.02 6.76 -14.28
N GLU A 35 -3.29 5.87 -14.96
CA GLU A 35 -3.31 5.75 -16.42
C GLU A 35 -4.73 5.48 -16.95
N PHE A 36 -5.45 4.56 -16.31
CA PHE A 36 -6.84 4.25 -16.63
C PHE A 36 -7.73 5.49 -16.55
N LEU A 37 -7.66 6.25 -15.45
CA LEU A 37 -8.44 7.47 -15.29
C LEU A 37 -8.14 8.49 -16.40
N ASN A 38 -6.86 8.68 -16.75
CA ASN A 38 -6.45 9.60 -17.82
C ASN A 38 -6.99 9.18 -19.19
N ASN A 39 -7.03 7.88 -19.48
CA ASN A 39 -7.60 7.35 -20.72
C ASN A 39 -9.12 7.57 -20.78
N VAL A 40 -9.82 7.37 -19.66
CA VAL A 40 -11.26 7.66 -19.55
C VAL A 40 -11.53 9.15 -19.77
N ARG A 41 -10.75 10.03 -19.12
CA ARG A 41 -10.84 11.49 -19.29
C ARG A 41 -10.64 11.91 -20.74
N THR A 42 -9.59 11.42 -21.39
CA THR A 42 -9.30 11.69 -22.80
C THR A 42 -10.47 11.28 -23.70
N THR A 43 -11.04 10.11 -23.46
CA THR A 43 -12.20 9.61 -24.23
C THR A 43 -13.45 10.46 -23.99
N MET A 44 -13.68 10.93 -22.76
CA MET A 44 -14.80 11.82 -22.44
C MET A 44 -14.65 13.17 -23.15
N ILE A 45 -13.45 13.78 -23.10
CA ILE A 45 -13.18 15.05 -23.79
C ILE A 45 -13.47 14.92 -25.29
N GLN A 46 -12.92 13.91 -25.96
CA GLN A 46 -13.14 13.68 -27.41
C GLN A 46 -14.62 13.49 -27.78
N LYS A 47 -15.42 12.87 -26.90
CA LYS A 47 -16.86 12.69 -27.12
C LYS A 47 -17.62 13.98 -26.88
N LEU A 48 -17.27 14.71 -25.84
CA LEU A 48 -17.96 15.90 -25.41
C LEU A 48 -17.62 17.11 -26.31
N GLU A 49 -16.37 17.25 -26.80
CA GLU A 49 -15.90 18.38 -27.66
C GLU A 49 -16.78 18.60 -28.89
N LYS A 50 -17.54 17.58 -29.29
CA LYS A 50 -18.54 17.64 -30.36
C LYS A 50 -19.87 18.29 -29.95
N SER A 51 -20.03 18.73 -28.70
CA SER A 51 -21.36 19.01 -28.11
C SER A 51 -21.46 20.14 -27.06
N ASP A 52 -20.41 20.57 -26.33
CA ASP A 52 -20.54 21.63 -25.29
C ASP A 52 -19.24 22.45 -25.04
N PRO A 53 -19.22 23.79 -25.07
CA PRO A 53 -18.01 24.58 -24.81
C PRO A 53 -17.43 24.54 -23.38
N LYS A 54 -18.09 23.92 -22.39
CA LYS A 54 -17.59 23.85 -20.99
C LYS A 54 -16.46 22.82 -20.74
N ILE A 55 -16.08 22.06 -21.75
CA ILE A 55 -15.22 20.86 -21.62
C ILE A 55 -13.74 21.20 -21.55
N ASP A 56 -13.36 22.37 -22.07
CA ASP A 56 -11.98 22.85 -22.03
C ASP A 56 -11.57 23.39 -20.64
N ASN A 57 -12.38 23.11 -19.61
CA ASN A 57 -12.05 23.38 -18.22
C ASN A 57 -11.61 22.08 -17.52
N PRO A 58 -10.30 21.87 -17.26
CA PRO A 58 -9.80 20.74 -16.48
C PRO A 58 -10.50 20.56 -15.13
N GLU A 59 -10.92 21.65 -14.48
CA GLU A 59 -11.64 21.61 -13.20
C GLU A 59 -13.01 20.92 -13.32
N TYR A 60 -13.62 20.92 -14.50
CA TYR A 60 -14.90 20.24 -14.73
C TYR A 60 -14.75 18.72 -14.54
N LEU A 61 -13.68 18.13 -15.08
CA LEU A 61 -13.41 16.70 -14.99
C LEU A 61 -12.89 16.29 -13.61
N ASP A 62 -12.13 17.16 -12.97
CA ASP A 62 -11.62 16.95 -11.62
C ASP A 62 -12.75 16.76 -10.59
N ASN A 63 -13.84 17.52 -10.75
CA ASN A 63 -15.01 17.44 -9.88
C ASN A 63 -16.02 16.33 -10.23
N GLN A 64 -15.81 15.58 -11.32
CA GLN A 64 -16.70 14.46 -11.65
C GLN A 64 -16.53 13.32 -10.64
N LEU A 65 -17.62 12.59 -10.40
CA LEU A 65 -17.60 11.44 -9.50
C LEU A 65 -16.95 10.22 -10.17
N PHE A 66 -16.10 9.55 -9.41
CA PHE A 66 -15.62 8.20 -9.64
C PHE A 66 -16.30 7.28 -8.63
N ILE A 67 -17.02 6.26 -9.11
CA ILE A 67 -17.83 5.38 -8.27
C ILE A 67 -17.36 3.94 -8.42
N TYR A 68 -17.08 3.29 -7.29
CA TYR A 68 -17.03 1.83 -7.20
C TYR A 68 -18.43 1.33 -6.84
N GLY A 69 -18.94 0.40 -7.62
CA GLY A 69 -20.26 -0.17 -7.40
C GLY A 69 -20.44 -1.53 -8.04
N GLU A 70 -21.58 -2.14 -7.73
CA GLU A 70 -22.01 -3.43 -8.26
C GLU A 70 -23.36 -3.30 -8.97
N GLY A 71 -23.58 -4.15 -9.98
CA GLY A 71 -24.81 -4.14 -10.77
C GLY A 71 -24.81 -3.12 -11.91
N ASN A 72 -25.98 -2.92 -12.51
CA ASN A 72 -26.16 -1.97 -13.61
C ASN A 72 -26.38 -0.56 -13.03
N PRO A 73 -25.50 0.42 -13.29
CA PRO A 73 -25.63 1.76 -12.72
C PRO A 73 -26.89 2.53 -13.17
N ASN A 74 -27.62 2.02 -14.17
CA ASN A 74 -28.87 2.62 -14.65
C ASN A 74 -30.13 2.02 -14.01
N THR A 75 -29.99 1.13 -13.03
CA THR A 75 -31.14 0.53 -12.32
C THR A 75 -31.13 0.92 -10.85
N SER A 76 -32.31 0.87 -10.21
CA SER A 76 -32.47 1.11 -8.78
C SER A 76 -31.83 0.02 -7.90
N GLU A 77 -31.37 -1.07 -8.50
CA GLU A 77 -30.70 -2.19 -7.83
C GLU A 77 -29.19 -1.98 -7.73
N ALA A 78 -28.64 -0.94 -8.35
CA ALA A 78 -27.22 -0.63 -8.30
C ALA A 78 -26.76 -0.36 -6.86
N LEU A 79 -25.67 -1.01 -6.45
CA LEU A 79 -25.07 -0.79 -5.14
C LEU A 79 -23.85 0.12 -5.26
N LYS A 80 -23.87 1.25 -4.56
CA LYS A 80 -22.72 2.14 -4.44
C LYS A 80 -21.85 1.72 -3.26
N LEU A 81 -20.62 1.29 -3.52
CA LEU A 81 -19.67 0.82 -2.50
C LEU A 81 -18.78 1.95 -1.98
N HIS A 82 -18.25 2.77 -2.89
CA HIS A 82 -17.38 3.90 -2.57
C HIS A 82 -17.48 4.96 -3.66
N GLU A 83 -17.39 6.24 -3.28
CA GLU A 83 -17.30 7.34 -4.23
C GLU A 83 -16.22 8.34 -3.83
N CYS A 84 -15.64 8.99 -4.81
CA CYS A 84 -14.79 10.16 -4.65
C CYS A 84 -14.85 10.99 -5.93
N THR A 85 -14.30 12.20 -5.89
CA THR A 85 -14.02 12.93 -7.13
C THR A 85 -12.91 12.24 -7.93
N GLN A 86 -12.84 12.51 -9.23
CA GLN A 86 -11.73 12.02 -10.05
C GLN A 86 -10.41 12.65 -9.61
N GLU A 87 -10.40 13.89 -9.12
CA GLU A 87 -9.20 14.51 -8.57
C GLU A 87 -8.69 13.78 -7.32
N GLU A 88 -9.57 13.48 -6.37
CA GLU A 88 -9.21 12.70 -5.18
C GLU A 88 -8.71 11.31 -5.53
N PHE A 89 -9.35 10.66 -6.51
CA PHE A 89 -8.90 9.37 -7.04
C PHE A 89 -7.49 9.47 -7.62
N TYR A 90 -7.23 10.48 -8.45
CA TYR A 90 -5.93 10.70 -9.05
C TYR A 90 -4.90 10.91 -7.94
N LYS A 91 -5.08 11.94 -7.10
CA LYS A 91 -4.14 12.34 -6.05
C LYS A 91 -3.80 11.20 -5.08
N ARG A 92 -4.77 10.37 -4.69
CA ARG A 92 -4.50 9.27 -3.75
C ARG A 92 -3.73 8.11 -4.38
N ASN A 93 -3.87 7.87 -5.69
CA ASN A 93 -3.26 6.76 -6.41
C ASN A 93 -1.97 7.15 -7.15
N SER A 94 -1.71 8.44 -7.37
CA SER A 94 -0.45 8.94 -7.93
C SER A 94 0.76 8.48 -7.13
N GLU A 95 1.93 8.52 -7.78
CA GLU A 95 3.22 8.33 -7.09
C GLU A 95 3.31 9.29 -5.90
N ASN A 96 3.77 8.78 -4.76
CA ASN A 96 3.77 9.50 -3.47
C ASN A 96 2.40 9.97 -2.96
N GLY A 97 1.32 9.54 -3.62
CA GLY A 97 -0.05 9.71 -3.15
C GLY A 97 -0.33 8.89 -1.90
N ARG A 98 -1.48 9.16 -1.27
CA ARG A 98 -1.84 8.55 0.02
C ARG A 98 -1.83 7.02 -0.02
N ASN A 99 -2.31 6.39 -1.09
CA ASN A 99 -2.34 4.93 -1.19
C ASN A 99 -0.93 4.36 -1.37
N HIS A 100 -0.05 5.06 -2.11
CA HIS A 100 1.34 4.66 -2.27
C HIS A 100 2.08 4.63 -0.92
N ILE A 101 1.96 5.73 -0.16
CA ILE A 101 2.51 5.86 1.20
C ILE A 101 1.92 4.79 2.13
N TYR A 102 0.60 4.56 2.03
CA TYR A 102 -0.09 3.58 2.86
C TYR A 102 0.42 2.16 2.61
N MET A 103 0.64 1.78 1.35
CA MET A 103 1.20 0.47 1.00
C MET A 103 2.62 0.29 1.53
N GLY A 104 3.50 1.29 1.36
CA GLY A 104 4.85 1.24 1.93
C GLY A 104 4.83 1.07 3.46
N ASN A 105 3.99 1.85 4.13
CA ASN A 105 3.80 1.76 5.58
C ASN A 105 3.30 0.38 6.03
N LEU A 106 2.30 -0.17 5.33
CA LEU A 106 1.74 -1.48 5.63
C LEU A 106 2.80 -2.58 5.49
N THR A 107 3.61 -2.53 4.43
CA THR A 107 4.71 -3.48 4.20
C THR A 107 5.73 -3.45 5.33
N LEU A 108 6.22 -2.26 5.72
CA LEU A 108 7.21 -2.12 6.80
C LEU A 108 6.66 -2.63 8.14
N ILE A 109 5.41 -2.27 8.47
CA ILE A 109 4.75 -2.74 9.69
C ILE A 109 4.63 -4.27 9.67
N SER A 110 4.25 -4.84 8.53
CA SER A 110 4.03 -6.28 8.39
C SER A 110 5.34 -7.04 8.57
N ILE A 111 6.42 -6.63 7.92
CA ILE A 111 7.75 -7.24 8.07
C ILE A 111 8.17 -7.25 9.55
N TYR A 112 8.09 -6.10 10.23
CA TYR A 112 8.45 -6.02 11.64
C TYR A 112 7.54 -6.89 12.53
N HIS A 113 6.25 -6.94 12.24
CA HIS A 113 5.32 -7.78 13.00
C HIS A 113 5.65 -9.27 12.84
N TYR A 114 5.90 -9.74 11.62
CA TYR A 114 6.34 -11.12 11.39
C TYR A 114 7.65 -11.44 12.11
N TRP A 115 8.63 -10.55 12.01
CA TRP A 115 9.88 -10.68 12.76
C TRP A 115 9.63 -10.82 14.26
N GLU A 116 9.02 -9.82 14.90
CA GLU A 116 9.00 -9.75 16.37
C GLU A 116 8.02 -10.76 17.00
N SER A 117 6.88 -11.00 16.35
CA SER A 117 5.80 -11.82 16.89
C SER A 117 5.90 -13.30 16.52
N PHE A 118 6.51 -13.66 15.38
CA PHE A 118 6.46 -15.03 14.87
C PHE A 118 7.83 -15.66 14.66
N TYR A 119 8.83 -14.93 14.16
CA TYR A 119 10.08 -15.53 13.69
C TYR A 119 11.29 -15.31 14.60
N ARG A 120 11.42 -14.16 15.27
CA ARG A 120 12.57 -13.86 16.13
C ARG A 120 12.79 -14.91 17.21
N GLY A 121 11.70 -15.37 17.85
CA GLY A 121 11.76 -16.46 18.84
C GLY A 121 12.21 -17.79 18.24
N LYS A 122 11.59 -18.19 17.13
CA LYS A 122 11.92 -19.44 16.42
C LYS A 122 13.35 -19.47 15.92
N ILE A 123 13.84 -18.37 15.35
CA ILE A 123 15.20 -18.25 14.86
C ILE A 123 16.20 -18.28 16.02
N ALA A 124 15.90 -17.64 17.14
CA ALA A 124 16.76 -17.70 18.33
C ALA A 124 16.86 -19.14 18.88
N GLU A 125 15.74 -19.85 18.97
CA GLU A 125 15.70 -21.27 19.35
C GLU A 125 16.51 -22.14 18.39
N PHE A 126 16.33 -21.96 17.08
CA PHE A 126 17.09 -22.66 16.04
C PHE A 126 18.61 -22.41 16.17
N LYS A 127 18.99 -21.18 16.51
CA LYS A 127 20.39 -20.79 16.78
C LYS A 127 20.88 -21.15 18.18
N LYS A 128 20.03 -21.72 19.04
CA LYS A 128 20.33 -22.08 20.44
C LYS A 128 20.81 -20.88 21.28
N ILE A 129 20.23 -19.71 21.02
CA ILE A 129 20.47 -18.47 21.77
C ILE A 129 19.16 -17.96 22.37
N ARG A 130 19.23 -16.99 23.28
CA ARG A 130 18.02 -16.34 23.80
C ARG A 130 17.48 -15.37 22.76
N LYS A 131 16.16 -15.15 22.77
CA LYS A 131 15.48 -14.21 21.86
C LYS A 131 16.07 -12.80 21.95
N GLU A 132 16.46 -12.40 23.16
CA GLU A 132 17.03 -11.09 23.47
C GLU A 132 18.45 -10.93 22.94
N ASP A 133 19.17 -12.04 22.73
CA ASP A 133 20.53 -12.01 22.18
C ASP A 133 20.50 -11.94 20.64
N LEU A 134 19.37 -12.29 20.01
CA LEU A 134 19.16 -12.12 18.57
C LEU A 134 18.76 -10.67 18.27
N GLN A 135 19.75 -9.83 17.96
CA GLN A 135 19.58 -8.43 17.59
C GLN A 135 20.00 -8.23 16.13
N LEU A 136 19.16 -7.55 15.35
CA LEU A 136 19.45 -7.12 13.98
C LEU A 136 19.18 -5.63 13.91
N SER A 137 20.18 -4.82 13.54
CA SER A 137 20.05 -3.35 13.47
C SER A 137 18.85 -2.92 12.64
N ILE A 138 18.70 -3.51 11.44
CA ILE A 138 17.59 -3.22 10.53
C ILE A 138 16.21 -3.47 11.17
N MET A 139 16.08 -4.49 12.02
CA MET A 139 14.83 -4.76 12.72
C MET A 139 14.59 -3.76 13.85
N GLY A 140 15.66 -3.29 14.51
CA GLY A 140 15.60 -2.18 15.45
C GLY A 140 15.07 -0.91 14.78
N ASP A 141 15.56 -0.60 13.58
CA ASP A 141 15.16 0.57 12.81
C ASP A 141 13.73 0.47 12.28
N LEU A 142 13.33 -0.70 11.78
CA LEU A 142 11.93 -0.98 11.46
C LEU A 142 11.01 -0.81 12.67
N GLY A 143 11.48 -1.15 13.87
CA GLY A 143 10.74 -0.90 15.11
C GLY A 143 10.52 0.59 15.40
N LYS A 144 11.55 1.43 15.16
CA LYS A 144 11.45 2.89 15.30
C LYS A 144 10.50 3.49 14.24
N LEU A 145 10.61 3.02 13.00
CA LEU A 145 9.72 3.42 11.89
C LEU A 145 8.27 3.03 12.18
N ARG A 146 8.02 1.77 12.57
CA ARG A 146 6.68 1.29 12.94
C ARG A 146 6.05 2.15 14.01
N ARG A 147 6.81 2.56 15.05
CA ARG A 147 6.30 3.44 16.10
C ARG A 147 5.79 4.75 15.52
N SER A 148 6.58 5.38 14.65
CA SER A 148 6.22 6.61 13.94
C SER A 148 4.96 6.42 13.08
N ILE A 149 4.87 5.31 12.34
CA ILE A 149 3.72 5.01 11.47
C ILE A 149 2.44 4.78 12.28
N VAL A 150 2.47 3.85 13.25
CA VAL A 150 1.28 3.40 13.98
C VAL A 150 0.79 4.45 15.00
N HIS A 151 1.71 5.08 15.73
CA HIS A 151 1.35 5.94 16.86
C HIS A 151 1.42 7.44 16.55
N HIS A 152 2.10 7.83 15.46
CA HIS A 152 2.31 9.23 15.09
C HIS A 152 1.82 9.55 13.68
N ARG A 153 0.88 8.74 13.15
CA ARG A 153 0.24 8.97 11.83
C ARG A 153 1.25 9.08 10.68
N GLY A 154 2.38 8.38 10.77
CA GLY A 154 3.45 8.46 9.77
C GLY A 154 4.39 9.65 9.93
N ILE A 155 4.29 10.43 11.00
CA ILE A 155 5.25 11.50 11.31
C ILE A 155 6.47 10.87 11.98
N ALA A 156 7.63 11.03 11.36
CA ALA A 156 8.90 10.53 11.88
C ALA A 156 9.24 11.18 13.23
N LEU A 157 9.53 10.35 14.23
CA LEU A 157 10.07 10.80 15.51
C LEU A 157 11.58 11.03 15.42
N LYS A 158 12.13 11.81 16.37
CA LYS A 158 13.59 12.04 16.49
C LYS A 158 14.43 10.76 16.52
N ASP A 159 13.89 9.66 17.06
CA ASP A 159 14.63 8.40 17.11
C ASP A 159 14.88 7.80 15.72
N VAL A 160 14.09 8.17 14.71
CA VAL A 160 14.32 7.76 13.30
C VAL A 160 15.61 8.37 12.74
N GLU A 161 16.06 9.51 13.26
CA GLU A 161 17.37 10.11 12.88
C GLU A 161 18.55 9.22 13.29
N LYS A 162 18.32 8.25 14.18
CA LYS A 162 19.32 7.31 14.69
C LYS A 162 19.18 5.93 14.04
N CYS A 163 18.46 5.80 12.94
CA CYS A 163 18.51 4.58 12.12
C CYS A 163 19.89 4.50 11.44
N GLU A 164 20.42 3.28 11.29
CA GLU A 164 21.74 3.02 10.70
C GLU A 164 21.78 3.19 9.19
#